data_AF-A0A7Y0SFA9-F1
#
_entry.id   AF-A0A7Y0SFA9-F1
#
_cell.length_a   1.000
_cell.length_b   1.000
_cell.length_c   1.000
_cell.angle_alpha   90.00
_cell.angle_beta   90.00
_cell.angle_gamma   90.00
#
_symmetry.space_group_name_H-M   'P 1'
#
loop_
_entity.id
_entity.type
_entity.pdbx_description
1 polymer ?
#
loop_
_entity_poly.entity_id
_entity_poly.type
_entity_poly.pdbx_seq_one_letter_code
_entity_poly.pdbx_strand_id
1 'polypeptide(L)'
;KAAVNKENVQASSSAKAEAVPGEADNGATKVSINRASAEQLAQALNGVGLKKAQAIVSYREEYGPFKTLDDLKQVPGMGSALVERNLA
;
A
#
# COMPACT_ATOMS: atom_id res chain seq x y z
N LYS A 1 -41.14 32.28 4.26
CA LYS A 1 -41.33 31.03 5.03
C LYS A 1 -42.21 30.10 4.21
N ALA A 2 -41.64 29.04 3.65
CA ALA A 2 -42.35 27.86 3.17
C ALA A 2 -41.39 26.69 3.43
N ALA A 3 -41.82 25.82 4.32
CA ALA A 3 -41.15 24.57 4.66
C ALA A 3 -41.64 23.47 3.73
N VAL A 4 -40.88 22.36 3.71
CA VAL A 4 -41.15 20.99 3.18
C VAL A 4 -40.22 20.62 2.01
N ASN A 5 -39.59 19.45 1.93
CA ASN A 5 -39.27 18.37 2.86
C ASN A 5 -38.45 17.32 2.06
N LYS A 6 -37.51 16.66 2.75
CA LYS A 6 -36.95 15.31 2.54
C LYS A 6 -37.11 14.59 1.19
N GLU A 7 -35.96 14.22 0.65
CA GLU A 7 -35.60 12.87 0.14
C GLU A 7 -34.05 12.87 0.05
N ASN A 8 -33.29 12.44 1.05
CA ASN A 8 -32.93 11.05 1.36
C ASN A 8 -33.09 10.05 0.21
N VAL A 9 -32.12 10.07 -0.70
CA VAL A 9 -31.63 8.87 -1.41
C VAL A 9 -30.42 8.37 -0.62
N GLN A 10 -30.62 7.48 0.35
CA GLN A 10 -30.50 6.02 0.18
C GLN A 10 -29.26 5.67 -0.66
N ALA A 11 -28.13 5.45 0.00
CA ALA A 11 -27.65 4.12 0.42
C ALA A 11 -26.92 3.35 -0.69
N SER A 12 -25.65 3.06 -0.38
CA SER A 12 -25.07 1.73 -0.50
C SER A 12 -25.07 1.04 -1.86
N SER A 13 -23.92 1.13 -2.52
CA SER A 13 -23.35 0.02 -3.29
C SER A 13 -21.85 0.32 -3.44
N SER A 14 -20.99 -0.06 -2.49
CA SER A 14 -20.49 -1.44 -2.33
C SER A 14 -20.10 -2.09 -3.65
N ALA A 15 -19.03 -1.59 -4.27
CA ALA A 15 -18.14 -2.45 -5.05
C ALA A 15 -17.01 -2.94 -4.10
N LYS A 16 -17.42 -3.79 -3.16
CA LYS A 16 -16.55 -4.62 -2.32
C LYS A 16 -16.68 -6.06 -2.82
N ALA A 17 -15.79 -6.44 -3.73
CA ALA A 17 -15.34 -7.79 -4.06
C ALA A 17 -14.29 -7.58 -5.16
N GLU A 18 -13.04 -7.98 -5.05
CA GLU A 18 -12.60 -9.32 -4.67
C GLU A 18 -11.71 -9.32 -3.44
N ALA A 19 -12.17 -10.07 -2.42
CA ALA A 19 -11.29 -10.68 -1.45
C ALA A 19 -10.61 -11.85 -2.17
N VAL A 20 -9.28 -11.80 -2.30
CA VAL A 20 -8.50 -13.02 -2.43
C VAL A 20 -8.30 -13.58 -1.01
N PRO A 21 -8.68 -14.84 -0.75
CA PRO A 21 -8.45 -15.47 0.55
C PRO A 21 -6.96 -15.66 0.79
N GLY A 22 -6.57 -15.55 2.06
CA GLY A 22 -5.19 -15.55 2.49
C GLY A 22 -4.41 -16.79 2.09
N GLU A 23 -3.22 -16.54 1.58
CA GLU A 23 -2.10 -17.46 1.73
C GLU A 23 -1.34 -17.02 2.98
N ALA A 24 -1.54 -17.76 4.07
CA ALA A 24 -0.69 -17.68 5.23
C ALA A 24 0.67 -18.30 4.86
N ASP A 25 1.65 -17.47 4.49
CA ASP A 25 3.03 -17.91 4.35
C ASP A 25 3.90 -17.35 5.48
N ASN A 26 4.05 -18.20 6.49
CA ASN A 26 5.25 -18.42 7.31
C ASN A 26 6.13 -17.22 7.68
N GLY A 27 6.05 -16.83 8.95
CA GLY A 27 7.26 -16.68 9.79
C GLY A 27 8.23 -15.53 9.51
N ALA A 28 7.91 -14.61 8.61
CA ALA A 28 8.60 -13.33 8.47
C ALA A 28 7.52 -12.27 8.26
N THR A 29 7.73 -11.08 8.82
CA THR A 29 6.83 -9.91 8.77
C THR A 29 6.68 -9.39 7.33
N LYS A 30 6.12 -10.20 6.42
CA LYS A 30 6.00 -9.89 4.99
C LYS A 30 4.88 -8.87 4.80
N VAL A 31 5.28 -7.61 4.70
CA VAL A 31 4.39 -6.51 4.35
C VAL A 31 4.07 -6.54 2.85
N SER A 32 2.80 -6.32 2.50
CA SER A 32 2.39 -6.26 1.09
C SER A 32 2.74 -4.90 0.49
N ILE A 33 3.77 -4.82 -0.35
CA ILE A 33 4.26 -3.54 -0.92
C ILE A 33 3.19 -2.73 -1.67
N ASN A 34 2.29 -3.43 -2.36
CA ASN A 34 1.24 -2.84 -3.18
C ASN A 34 0.00 -2.40 -2.38
N ARG A 35 -0.15 -2.88 -1.14
CA ARG A 35 -1.36 -2.63 -0.31
C ARG A 35 -1.05 -1.93 1.00
N ALA A 36 0.18 -1.98 1.46
CA ALA A 36 0.57 -1.44 2.74
C ALA A 36 0.63 0.08 2.73
N SER A 37 0.34 0.66 3.89
CA SER A 37 0.53 2.09 4.15
C SER A 37 2.00 2.43 4.29
N ALA A 38 2.37 3.70 4.10
CA ALA A 38 3.74 4.15 4.29
C ALA A 38 4.30 3.78 5.68
N GLU A 39 3.47 3.84 6.73
CA GLU A 39 3.89 3.46 8.08
C GLU A 39 4.21 1.96 8.20
N GLN A 40 3.36 1.11 7.62
CA GLN A 40 3.57 -0.34 7.63
C GLN A 40 4.83 -0.73 6.85
N LEU A 41 5.07 -0.07 5.72
CA LEU A 41 6.29 -0.28 4.93
C LEU A 41 7.54 0.17 5.69
N ALA A 42 7.48 1.30 6.37
CA ALA A 42 8.60 1.78 7.18
C ALA A 42 8.89 0.88 8.40
N GLN A 43 7.86 0.25 8.97
CA GLN A 43 8.02 -0.67 10.11
C GLN A 43 8.50 -2.06 9.68
N ALA A 44 7.99 -2.56 8.56
CA ALA A 44 8.29 -3.91 8.11
C ALA A 44 9.58 -4.01 7.29
N LEU A 45 9.98 -2.94 6.59
CA LEU A 45 11.21 -2.93 5.81
C LEU A 45 12.36 -2.33 6.63
N ASN A 46 13.41 -3.14 6.85
CA ASN A 46 14.55 -2.71 7.65
C ASN A 46 15.34 -1.59 6.93
N GLY A 47 15.43 -0.42 7.56
CA GLY A 47 16.11 0.78 7.05
C GLY A 47 15.30 1.62 6.04
N VAL A 48 14.02 1.28 5.84
CA VAL A 48 13.04 2.13 5.17
C VAL A 48 12.39 3.05 6.21
N GLY A 49 12.58 4.36 6.06
CA GLY A 49 11.91 5.34 6.92
C GLY A 49 10.61 5.85 6.28
N LEU A 50 9.83 6.61 7.05
CA LEU A 50 8.58 7.26 6.60
C LEU A 50 8.70 7.95 5.23
N LYS A 51 9.76 8.73 5.00
CA LYS A 51 9.97 9.42 3.70
C LYS A 51 10.11 8.46 2.52
N LYS A 52 10.87 7.38 2.71
CA LYS A 52 11.06 6.37 1.65
C LYS A 52 9.77 5.60 1.42
N ALA A 53 9.08 5.24 2.49
CA ALA A 53 7.81 4.56 2.40
C ALA A 53 6.72 5.42 1.74
N GLN A 54 6.70 6.74 2.00
CA GLN A 54 5.84 7.67 1.25
C GLN A 54 6.19 7.69 -0.24
N ALA A 55 7.49 7.71 -0.58
CA ALA A 55 7.91 7.63 -1.97
C ALA A 55 7.44 6.33 -2.65
N ILE A 56 7.36 5.20 -1.93
CA ILE A 56 6.78 3.95 -2.45
C ILE A 56 5.31 4.14 -2.80
N VAL A 57 4.55 4.78 -1.91
CA VAL A 57 3.13 5.05 -2.12
C VAL A 57 2.94 6.00 -3.31
N SER A 58 3.69 7.09 -3.38
CA SER A 58 3.62 8.02 -4.52
C SER A 58 4.04 7.36 -5.82
N TYR A 59 5.09 6.54 -5.81
CA TYR A 59 5.55 5.84 -7.00
C TYR A 59 4.49 4.86 -7.51
N ARG A 60 3.82 4.10 -6.64
CA ARG A 60 2.73 3.22 -7.10
C ARG A 60 1.50 3.97 -7.57
N GLU A 61 1.26 5.18 -7.10
CA GLU A 61 0.15 6.02 -7.54
C GLU A 61 0.44 6.62 -8.93
N GLU A 62 1.70 6.93 -9.22
CA GLU A 62 2.12 7.55 -10.47
C GLU A 62 2.44 6.52 -11.58
N TYR A 63 3.16 5.45 -11.23
CA TYR A 63 3.63 4.41 -12.17
C TYR A 63 2.78 3.13 -12.14
N GLY A 64 1.95 2.96 -11.10
CA GLY A 64 1.16 1.74 -10.89
C GLY A 64 1.81 0.74 -9.92
N PRO A 65 1.16 -0.40 -9.67
CA PRO A 65 1.63 -1.37 -8.66
C PRO A 65 3.00 -1.97 -9.01
N PHE A 66 3.82 -2.21 -7.98
CA PHE A 66 5.12 -2.86 -8.10
C PHE A 66 4.94 -4.33 -8.51
N LYS A 67 5.55 -4.70 -9.64
CA LYS A 67 5.56 -6.09 -10.12
C LYS A 67 6.61 -6.95 -9.42
N THR A 68 7.73 -6.33 -9.07
CA THR A 68 8.87 -7.02 -8.45
C THR A 68 9.41 -6.17 -7.31
N LEU A 69 10.12 -6.83 -6.40
CA LEU A 69 10.84 -6.13 -5.34
C LEU A 69 12.02 -5.31 -5.88
N ASP A 70 12.52 -5.60 -7.08
CA ASP A 70 13.59 -4.80 -7.72
C ASP A 70 13.11 -3.41 -8.13
N ASP A 71 11.83 -3.28 -8.47
CA ASP A 71 11.19 -2.02 -8.85
C ASP A 71 11.20 -1.01 -7.70
N LEU A 72 11.33 -1.50 -6.46
CA LEU A 72 11.58 -0.66 -5.29
C LEU A 72 12.90 0.13 -5.39
N LYS A 73 13.91 -0.38 -6.10
CA LYS A 73 15.16 0.37 -6.33
C LYS A 73 14.95 1.60 -7.23
N GLN A 74 13.86 1.65 -7.99
CA GLN A 74 13.50 2.83 -8.81
C GLN A 74 12.91 3.97 -7.95
N VAL A 75 12.41 3.65 -6.76
CA VAL A 75 11.82 4.63 -5.87
C VAL A 75 12.92 5.53 -5.29
N PRO A 76 12.80 6.86 -5.41
CA PRO A 76 13.82 7.77 -4.91
C PRO A 76 14.04 7.58 -3.40
N GLY A 77 15.29 7.29 -3.05
CA GLY A 77 15.70 7.02 -1.68
C GLY A 77 15.64 5.56 -1.26
N MET A 78 15.11 4.64 -2.06
CA MET A 78 15.31 3.20 -1.84
C MET A 78 16.60 2.72 -2.50
N GLY A 79 17.61 2.49 -1.68
CA GLY A 79 18.89 1.95 -2.13
C GLY A 79 18.84 0.42 -2.28
N SER A 80 19.65 -0.11 -3.20
CA SER A 80 19.82 -1.56 -3.42
C SER A 80 20.10 -2.31 -2.12
N ALA A 81 20.96 -1.77 -1.26
CA ALA A 81 21.31 -2.38 0.02
C ALA A 81 20.13 -2.54 1.00
N LEU A 82 19.12 -1.68 0.92
CA LEU A 82 17.90 -1.79 1.73
C LEU A 82 16.98 -2.86 1.14
N VAL A 83 16.77 -2.81 -0.17
CA VAL A 83 15.92 -3.78 -0.86
C VAL A 83 16.52 -5.20 -0.72
N GLU A 84 17.83 -5.36 -0.91
CA GLU A 84 18.57 -6.62 -0.72
C GLU A 84 18.44 -7.18 0.69
N ARG A 85 18.42 -6.33 1.72
CA ARG A 85 18.19 -6.76 3.11
C ARG A 85 16.79 -7.28 3.37
N ASN A 86 15.82 -6.90 2.55
CA ASN A 86 14.42 -7.31 2.67
C ASN A 86 14.01 -8.32 1.57
N LEU A 87 14.97 -8.72 0.70
CA LEU A 87 14.84 -9.76 -0.33
C LEU A 87 15.26 -11.16 0.18
N ALA A 88 15.90 -11.23 1.35
CA ALA A 88 16.47 -12.44 1.94
C ALA A 88 15.45 -13.27 2.74
#